data_AF-A0AAD9C2F6-F1
#
_entry.id   AF-A0AAD9C2F6-F1
#
_cell.length_a   1.000
_cell.length_b   1.000
_cell.length_c   1.000
_cell.angle_alpha   90.00
_cell.angle_beta   90.00
_cell.angle_gamma   90.00
#
_symmetry.space_group_name_H-M   'P 1'
#
loop_
_entity.id
_entity.type
_entity.pdbx_description
1 polymer ?
#
loop_
_entity_poly.entity_id
_entity_poly.type
_entity_poly.pdbx_seq_one_letter_code
_entity_poly.pdbx_strand_id
1 'polypeptide(L)'
;MRSAAWTLCPLLTVLLVVRLLGAQQQLLPGSCNFELGTCGYISDPEYGTWSMNEEGHVITVDSALLKEQQQAVLVSPVLDQQDWSCVRLVYQITGGGSLQLFLRPDGDNFDYRMWTANQASDSWLIASVDLPNSTTPYQVLLEGRPERGSGNSVAIFEIHIVTGYCIECNFEEHHLCGYSNSWNPNVNWYVGGSVPLISLSPAPGHYMYVDSVYAKHFQEVAKLSSPMTTVPLAGCLSFYYNRDQERGNIFSVFTRDQLGHYEDMWRPEVFATAGWTLVSVDIKAPHPLE
;
A
#
# COMPACT_ATOMS: atom_id res chain seq x y z
N MET A 1 39.75 -58.86 18.89
CA MET A 1 39.12 -59.49 17.72
C MET A 1 37.73 -58.92 17.53
N ARG A 2 37.54 -58.13 16.47
CA ARG A 2 36.36 -57.99 15.62
C ARG A 2 36.65 -56.86 14.64
N SER A 3 37.00 -57.25 13.43
CA SER A 3 37.20 -56.41 12.25
C SER A 3 35.84 -56.09 11.61
N ALA A 4 35.67 -54.87 11.11
CA ALA A 4 34.72 -54.55 10.05
C ALA A 4 35.26 -53.36 9.25
N ALA A 5 35.52 -53.59 7.97
CA ALA A 5 35.87 -52.57 6.98
C ALA A 5 34.60 -52.09 6.28
N TRP A 6 34.51 -50.80 5.97
CA TRP A 6 33.55 -50.28 4.98
C TRP A 6 34.21 -49.20 4.13
N THR A 7 34.06 -49.39 2.82
CA THR A 7 34.61 -48.63 1.71
C THR A 7 33.86 -47.32 1.48
N LEU A 8 34.59 -46.30 1.02
CA LEU A 8 34.11 -44.98 0.63
C LEU A 8 33.00 -45.05 -0.43
N CYS A 9 31.89 -44.36 -0.18
CA CYS A 9 30.86 -44.05 -1.18
C CYS A 9 30.99 -42.56 -1.52
N PRO A 10 31.12 -42.14 -2.80
CA PRO A 10 31.21 -40.73 -3.13
C PRO A 10 29.83 -40.09 -2.96
N LEU A 11 29.75 -39.10 -2.08
CA LEU A 11 28.59 -38.23 -1.92
C LEU A 11 28.37 -37.45 -3.23
N LEU A 12 27.33 -37.80 -3.98
CA LEU A 12 26.71 -36.86 -4.92
C LEU A 12 26.07 -35.75 -4.08
N THR A 13 26.80 -34.64 -3.90
CA THR A 13 26.22 -33.40 -3.41
C THR A 13 25.27 -32.85 -4.46
N VAL A 14 23.98 -33.15 -4.33
CA VAL A 14 22.94 -32.37 -5.00
C VAL A 14 22.94 -31.02 -4.32
N LEU A 15 23.49 -30.01 -4.99
CA LEU A 15 23.33 -28.61 -4.61
C LEU A 15 21.85 -28.26 -4.77
N LEU A 16 21.09 -28.43 -3.69
CA LEU A 16 19.82 -27.75 -3.50
C LEU A 16 20.12 -26.25 -3.41
N VAL A 17 20.07 -25.58 -4.56
CA VAL A 17 19.94 -24.12 -4.60
C VAL A 17 18.55 -23.83 -4.03
N VAL A 18 18.49 -23.65 -2.72
CA VAL A 18 17.34 -23.00 -2.08
C VAL A 18 17.35 -21.58 -2.63
N ARG A 19 16.50 -21.33 -3.62
CA ARG A 19 16.19 -19.94 -4.00
C ARG A 19 15.55 -19.31 -2.77
N LEU A 20 16.26 -18.40 -2.13
CA LEU A 20 15.66 -17.38 -1.29
C LEU A 20 14.79 -16.53 -2.21
N LEU A 21 13.57 -17.00 -2.46
CA LEU A 21 12.50 -16.12 -2.88
C LEU A 21 12.21 -15.26 -1.65
N GLY A 22 12.85 -14.10 -1.56
CA GLY A 22 12.23 -13.00 -0.84
C GLY A 22 10.83 -12.85 -1.42
N ALA A 23 9.82 -12.72 -0.55
CA ALA A 23 8.44 -12.54 -0.97
C ALA A 23 8.30 -11.16 -1.63
N GLN A 24 8.77 -11.03 -2.86
CA GLN A 24 8.51 -9.86 -3.67
C GLN A 24 7.03 -9.93 -4.04
N GLN A 25 6.25 -9.00 -3.48
CA GLN A 25 4.82 -8.93 -3.68
C GLN A 25 4.54 -8.91 -5.19
N GLN A 26 3.80 -9.92 -5.67
CA GLN A 26 3.59 -10.10 -7.10
C GLN A 26 2.64 -9.01 -7.59
N LEU A 27 3.17 -8.07 -8.38
CA LEU A 27 2.38 -7.05 -9.04
C LEU A 27 1.41 -7.69 -10.04
N LEU A 28 0.16 -7.25 -10.00
CA LEU A 28 -0.92 -7.69 -10.88
C LEU A 28 -0.91 -6.88 -12.19
N PRO A 29 -1.52 -7.41 -13.27
CA PRO A 29 -1.72 -6.67 -14.52
C PRO A 29 -2.38 -5.31 -14.27
N GLY A 30 -1.96 -4.29 -15.01
CA GLY A 30 -2.35 -2.89 -14.77
C GLY A 30 -1.36 -2.12 -13.89
N SER A 31 -0.41 -2.78 -13.23
CA SER A 31 0.72 -2.09 -12.59
C SER A 31 1.64 -1.44 -13.64
N CYS A 32 2.13 -0.23 -13.38
CA CYS A 32 3.02 0.50 -14.27
C CYS A 32 3.90 1.51 -13.52
N ASN A 33 5.21 1.45 -13.76
CA ASN A 33 6.20 2.40 -13.25
C ASN A 33 6.71 3.39 -14.32
N PHE A 34 6.11 3.37 -15.51
CA PHE A 34 6.39 4.25 -16.65
C PHE A 34 7.82 4.27 -17.22
N GLU A 35 8.76 3.50 -16.66
CA GLU A 35 10.18 3.42 -17.08
C GLU A 35 10.39 3.04 -18.55
N LEU A 36 9.54 2.13 -19.06
CA LEU A 36 9.66 1.56 -20.42
C LEU A 36 8.49 1.94 -21.33
N GLY A 37 7.66 2.90 -20.91
CA GLY A 37 6.45 3.32 -21.61
C GLY A 37 5.19 3.18 -20.75
N THR A 38 4.01 3.29 -21.36
CA THR A 38 2.75 3.41 -20.62
C THR A 38 2.16 2.09 -20.12
N CYS A 39 2.84 0.95 -20.28
CA CYS A 39 2.33 -0.38 -19.90
C CYS A 39 0.93 -0.71 -20.49
N GLY A 40 0.58 -0.12 -21.64
CA GLY A 40 -0.71 -0.27 -22.29
C GLY A 40 -1.79 0.71 -21.84
N TYR A 41 -1.48 1.63 -20.91
CA TYR A 41 -2.35 2.77 -20.63
C TYR A 41 -2.39 3.72 -21.83
N ILE A 42 -3.58 4.24 -22.13
CA ILE A 42 -3.83 5.16 -23.24
C ILE A 42 -4.65 6.36 -22.77
N SER A 43 -4.44 7.53 -23.38
CA SER A 43 -5.34 8.67 -23.17
C SER A 43 -6.64 8.44 -23.94
N ASP A 44 -7.77 8.70 -23.29
CA ASP A 44 -9.08 8.69 -23.94
C ASP A 44 -9.16 9.83 -24.97
N PRO A 45 -9.48 9.53 -26.24
CA PRO A 45 -9.48 10.51 -27.32
C PRO A 45 -10.58 11.58 -27.22
N GLU A 46 -11.60 11.40 -26.38
CA GLU A 46 -12.66 12.40 -26.19
C GLU A 46 -12.20 13.58 -25.30
N TYR A 47 -11.10 13.38 -24.56
CA TYR A 47 -10.58 14.34 -23.58
C TYR A 47 -9.19 14.87 -23.96
N GLY A 48 -8.56 15.60 -23.03
CA GLY A 48 -7.16 15.97 -23.13
C GLY A 48 -6.22 14.77 -23.02
N THR A 49 -4.94 15.00 -23.27
CA THR A 49 -3.92 13.95 -23.30
C THR A 49 -3.08 13.96 -22.03
N TRP A 50 -2.83 12.77 -21.49
CA TRP A 50 -1.79 12.52 -20.51
C TRP A 50 -0.45 12.40 -21.22
N SER A 51 0.52 13.25 -20.87
CA SER A 51 1.85 13.29 -21.49
C SER A 51 2.90 12.69 -20.57
N MET A 52 3.72 11.79 -21.09
CA MET A 52 4.90 11.29 -20.38
C MET A 52 6.03 12.32 -20.45
N ASN A 53 6.80 12.47 -19.37
CA ASN A 53 7.98 13.33 -19.36
C ASN A 53 9.09 12.80 -20.28
N GLU A 54 10.00 13.69 -20.72
CA GLU A 54 11.08 13.36 -21.67
C GLU A 54 12.06 12.29 -21.15
N GLU A 55 12.17 12.16 -19.82
CA GLU A 55 13.03 11.19 -19.15
C GLU A 55 12.38 9.82 -18.99
N GLY A 56 11.05 9.72 -19.13
CA GLY A 56 10.30 8.45 -19.07
C GLY A 56 10.19 7.88 -17.65
N HIS A 57 9.41 8.54 -16.77
CA HIS A 57 9.16 8.08 -15.39
C HIS A 57 7.84 8.58 -14.81
N VAL A 58 7.25 9.61 -15.40
CA VAL A 58 6.05 10.28 -14.89
C VAL A 58 5.13 10.56 -16.04
N ILE A 59 3.84 10.34 -15.81
CA ILE A 59 2.79 10.79 -16.71
C ILE A 59 2.03 11.95 -16.08
N THR A 60 1.84 13.03 -16.84
CA THR A 60 1.35 14.31 -16.32
C THR A 60 0.27 14.89 -17.22
N VAL A 61 -0.69 15.57 -16.60
CA VAL A 61 -1.62 16.49 -17.24
C VAL A 61 -1.26 17.90 -16.79
N ASP A 62 -0.74 18.71 -17.71
CA ASP A 62 -0.46 20.13 -17.47
C ASP A 62 -1.63 20.97 -18.00
N SER A 63 -2.12 21.91 -17.20
CA SER A 63 -3.20 22.83 -17.59
C SER A 63 -2.89 23.60 -18.88
N ALA A 64 -1.61 23.91 -19.15
CA ALA A 64 -1.17 24.59 -20.36
C ALA A 64 -1.32 23.72 -21.62
N LEU A 65 -1.28 22.39 -21.47
CA LEU A 65 -1.39 21.42 -22.57
C LEU A 65 -2.84 21.02 -22.86
N LEU A 66 -3.77 21.24 -21.93
CA LEU A 66 -5.18 20.90 -22.10
C LEU A 66 -5.94 21.80 -23.09
N LYS A 67 -5.39 22.92 -23.54
CA LYS A 67 -6.02 23.86 -24.48
C LYS A 67 -7.47 24.22 -24.07
N GLU A 68 -8.47 23.74 -24.81
CA GLU A 68 -9.90 23.97 -24.54
C GLU A 68 -10.50 22.91 -23.60
N GLN A 69 -9.86 21.74 -23.48
CA GLN A 69 -10.28 20.67 -22.60
C GLN A 69 -10.09 21.08 -21.14
N GLN A 70 -10.93 20.53 -20.26
CA GLN A 70 -10.85 20.75 -18.82
C GLN A 70 -10.20 19.59 -18.09
N GLN A 71 -10.04 18.46 -18.77
CA GLN A 71 -9.60 17.20 -18.18
C GLN A 71 -8.91 16.31 -19.19
N ALA A 72 -8.15 15.34 -18.69
CA ALA A 72 -7.64 14.21 -19.44
C ALA A 72 -7.96 12.92 -18.67
N VAL A 73 -8.28 11.86 -19.41
CA VAL A 73 -8.60 10.54 -18.83
C VAL A 73 -7.58 9.54 -19.32
N LEU A 74 -6.89 8.88 -18.39
CA LEU A 74 -5.96 7.80 -18.67
C LEU A 74 -6.68 6.48 -18.42
N VAL A 75 -6.74 5.63 -19.43
CA VAL A 75 -7.49 4.36 -19.42
C VAL A 75 -6.50 3.21 -19.33
N SER A 76 -6.69 2.31 -18.36
CA SER A 76 -5.87 1.09 -18.22
C SER A 76 -6.14 0.07 -19.35
N PRO A 77 -5.24 -0.90 -19.56
CA PRO A 77 -5.61 -2.15 -20.21
C PRO A 77 -6.81 -2.81 -19.52
N VAL A 78 -7.47 -3.73 -20.22
CA VAL A 78 -8.53 -4.54 -19.61
C VAL A 78 -7.93 -5.42 -18.50
N LEU A 79 -8.55 -5.33 -17.34
CA LEU A 79 -8.19 -6.04 -16.12
C LEU A 79 -9.22 -7.13 -15.88
N ASP A 80 -8.77 -8.38 -15.70
CA ASP A 80 -9.62 -9.56 -15.49
C ASP A 80 -9.24 -10.27 -14.19
N GLN A 81 -9.00 -9.48 -13.13
CA GLN A 81 -8.75 -10.04 -11.80
C GLN A 81 -10.08 -10.34 -11.11
N GLN A 82 -10.24 -11.58 -10.66
CA GLN A 82 -11.48 -12.05 -10.04
C GLN A 82 -11.51 -11.87 -8.53
N ASP A 83 -10.35 -11.71 -7.91
CA ASP A 83 -10.19 -11.52 -6.46
C ASP A 83 -10.08 -10.02 -6.12
N TRP A 84 -10.25 -9.72 -4.82
CA TRP A 84 -9.97 -8.39 -4.28
C TRP A 84 -8.53 -7.96 -4.57
N SER A 85 -8.37 -6.70 -4.93
CA SER A 85 -7.05 -6.11 -5.14
C SER A 85 -7.00 -4.67 -4.63
N CYS A 86 -5.79 -4.15 -4.45
CA CYS A 86 -5.54 -2.78 -4.06
C CYS A 86 -4.73 -2.07 -5.13
N VAL A 87 -5.23 -0.91 -5.58
CA VAL A 87 -4.45 0.03 -6.40
C VAL A 87 -3.77 1.03 -5.48
N ARG A 88 -2.44 1.07 -5.53
CA ARG A 88 -1.62 2.10 -4.92
C ARG A 88 -1.08 3.04 -6.01
N LEU A 89 -1.45 4.31 -5.92
CA LEU A 89 -1.02 5.35 -6.85
C LEU A 89 -0.02 6.27 -6.15
N VAL A 90 1.14 6.46 -6.75
CA VAL A 90 2.07 7.54 -6.36
C VAL A 90 1.79 8.74 -7.26
N TYR A 91 1.24 9.82 -6.68
CA TYR A 91 0.74 10.96 -7.44
C TYR A 91 1.14 12.30 -6.82
N GLN A 92 1.03 13.37 -7.61
CA GLN A 92 1.21 14.73 -7.16
C GLN A 92 0.20 15.66 -7.83
N ILE A 93 -0.39 16.56 -7.05
CA ILE A 93 -1.19 17.68 -7.56
C ILE A 93 -0.40 18.95 -7.26
N THR A 94 0.01 19.66 -8.30
CA THR A 94 0.74 20.93 -8.19
C THR A 94 -0.21 22.08 -8.49
N GLY A 95 -0.23 23.10 -7.61
CA GLY A 95 -1.17 24.22 -7.74
C GLY A 95 -2.62 23.78 -7.50
N GLY A 96 -3.56 24.26 -8.32
CA GLY A 96 -4.97 23.87 -8.23
C GLY A 96 -5.30 22.67 -9.12
N GLY A 97 -6.08 21.71 -8.62
CA GLY A 97 -6.56 20.60 -9.44
C GLY A 97 -7.19 19.46 -8.66
N SER A 98 -7.55 18.40 -9.38
CA SER A 98 -8.01 17.14 -8.78
C SER A 98 -7.59 15.92 -9.61
N LEU A 99 -7.44 14.79 -8.92
CA LEU A 99 -7.26 13.46 -9.48
C LEU A 99 -8.37 12.55 -8.97
N GLN A 100 -9.02 11.82 -9.87
CA GLN A 100 -10.07 10.86 -9.53
C GLN A 100 -9.75 9.50 -10.14
N LEU A 101 -10.11 8.43 -9.42
CA LEU A 101 -10.06 7.05 -9.92
C LEU A 101 -11.49 6.54 -10.12
N PHE A 102 -11.76 6.02 -11.31
CA PHE A 102 -13.00 5.36 -11.65
C PHE A 102 -12.78 3.90 -12.06
N LEU A 103 -13.82 3.09 -11.88
CA LEU A 103 -13.92 1.72 -12.33
C LEU A 103 -14.99 1.63 -13.42
N ARG A 104 -14.64 1.08 -14.60
CA ARG A 104 -15.58 0.82 -15.70
C ARG A 104 -15.65 -0.69 -15.96
N PRO A 105 -16.70 -1.38 -15.51
CA PRO A 105 -16.95 -2.77 -15.88
C PRO A 105 -17.19 -2.93 -17.39
N ASP A 106 -16.69 -4.02 -17.97
CA ASP A 106 -16.93 -4.35 -19.38
C ASP A 106 -18.42 -4.58 -19.64
N GLY A 107 -18.93 -4.00 -20.74
CA GLY A 107 -20.34 -4.00 -21.08
C GLY A 107 -21.23 -3.04 -20.26
N ASP A 108 -20.67 -2.30 -19.30
CA ASP A 108 -21.36 -1.18 -18.64
C ASP A 108 -21.01 0.15 -19.32
N ASN A 109 -21.97 1.09 -19.30
CA ASN A 109 -21.80 2.45 -19.80
C ASN A 109 -21.54 3.45 -18.65
N PHE A 110 -21.43 2.98 -17.41
CA PHE A 110 -21.24 3.83 -16.24
C PHE A 110 -19.85 3.68 -15.62
N ASP A 111 -19.25 4.83 -15.30
CA ASP A 111 -17.99 4.93 -14.58
C ASP A 111 -18.25 5.13 -13.08
N TYR A 112 -17.84 4.16 -12.28
CA TYR A 112 -18.02 4.20 -10.83
C TYR A 112 -16.83 4.89 -10.18
N ARG A 113 -17.04 6.07 -9.58
CA ARG A 113 -15.97 6.79 -8.87
C ARG A 113 -15.60 6.05 -7.59
N MET A 114 -14.35 5.59 -7.52
CA MET A 114 -13.82 4.86 -6.37
C MET A 114 -13.08 5.78 -5.40
N TRP A 115 -12.42 6.82 -5.93
CA TRP A 115 -11.58 7.70 -5.12
C TRP A 115 -11.42 9.09 -5.74
N THR A 116 -11.12 10.10 -4.90
CA THR A 116 -10.84 11.47 -5.32
C THR A 116 -9.80 12.13 -4.40
N ALA A 117 -8.93 12.95 -4.98
CA ALA A 117 -8.10 13.91 -4.28
C ALA A 117 -8.14 15.28 -4.96
N ASN A 118 -8.04 16.32 -4.15
CA ASN A 118 -8.00 17.73 -4.57
C ASN A 118 -6.98 18.55 -3.77
N GLN A 119 -6.21 17.89 -2.90
CA GLN A 119 -5.20 18.55 -2.10
C GLN A 119 -3.87 18.60 -2.85
N ALA A 120 -3.37 19.82 -3.04
CA ALA A 120 -2.06 20.07 -3.62
C ALA A 120 -0.93 19.68 -2.64
N SER A 121 0.21 19.29 -3.17
CA SER A 121 1.38 18.92 -2.38
C SER A 121 2.68 19.12 -3.16
N ASP A 122 3.70 19.66 -2.48
CA ASP A 122 5.07 19.76 -3.02
C ASP A 122 5.82 18.42 -2.96
N SER A 123 5.22 17.41 -2.34
CA SER A 123 5.74 16.03 -2.24
C SER A 123 4.81 15.02 -2.89
N TRP A 124 5.36 13.88 -3.28
CA TRP A 124 4.57 12.74 -3.76
C TRP A 124 3.66 12.20 -2.65
N LEU A 125 2.40 11.99 -3.01
CA LEU A 125 1.37 11.41 -2.16
C LEU A 125 1.04 10.00 -2.64
N ILE A 126 0.45 9.21 -1.75
CA ILE A 126 0.02 7.85 -2.05
C ILE A 126 -1.48 7.74 -1.83
N ALA A 127 -2.20 7.32 -2.87
CA ALA A 127 -3.58 6.88 -2.74
C ALA A 127 -3.60 5.35 -2.69
N SER A 128 -4.41 4.78 -1.80
CA SER A 128 -4.71 3.34 -1.80
C SER A 128 -6.21 3.17 -2.03
N VAL A 129 -6.60 2.42 -3.05
CA VAL A 129 -7.98 2.25 -3.46
C VAL A 129 -8.28 0.76 -3.61
N ASP A 130 -9.21 0.27 -2.80
CA ASP A 130 -9.70 -1.10 -2.86
C ASP A 130 -10.53 -1.31 -4.14
N LEU A 131 -10.14 -2.31 -4.92
CA LEU A 131 -10.89 -2.80 -6.07
C LEU A 131 -11.71 -4.03 -5.66
N PRO A 132 -13.04 -3.98 -5.79
CA PRO A 132 -13.90 -5.10 -5.44
C PRO A 132 -13.69 -6.27 -6.39
N ASN A 133 -13.83 -7.47 -5.83
CA ASN A 133 -13.80 -8.70 -6.61
C ASN A 133 -14.94 -8.70 -7.65
N SER A 134 -14.65 -9.08 -8.90
CA SER A 134 -15.61 -9.03 -10.00
C SER A 134 -15.42 -10.23 -10.93
N THR A 135 -16.52 -10.80 -11.42
CA THR A 135 -16.48 -11.82 -12.50
C THR A 135 -16.42 -11.20 -13.89
N THR A 136 -16.68 -9.89 -13.98
CA THR A 136 -16.67 -9.14 -15.23
C THR A 136 -15.34 -8.39 -15.32
N PRO A 137 -14.61 -8.48 -16.45
CA PRO A 137 -13.44 -7.65 -16.69
C PRO A 137 -13.78 -6.17 -16.57
N TYR A 138 -12.80 -5.33 -16.26
CA TYR A 138 -13.01 -3.90 -16.09
C TYR A 138 -11.77 -3.10 -16.51
N GLN A 139 -11.92 -1.80 -16.61
CA GLN A 139 -10.81 -0.85 -16.76
C GLN A 139 -10.80 0.12 -15.58
N VAL A 140 -9.60 0.54 -15.19
CA VAL A 140 -9.40 1.65 -14.25
C VAL A 140 -9.16 2.91 -15.08
N LEU A 141 -9.85 3.99 -14.71
CA LEU A 141 -9.71 5.30 -15.36
C LEU A 141 -9.20 6.31 -14.35
N LEU A 142 -8.15 7.04 -14.75
CA LEU A 142 -7.54 8.09 -13.95
C LEU A 142 -7.85 9.43 -14.62
N GLU A 143 -8.74 10.20 -14.01
CA GLU A 143 -9.18 11.49 -14.51
C GLU A 143 -8.39 12.61 -13.82
N GLY A 144 -7.55 13.31 -14.59
CA GLY A 144 -6.78 14.45 -14.14
C GLY A 144 -7.45 15.76 -14.57
N ARG A 145 -7.74 16.63 -13.60
CA ARG A 145 -8.37 17.95 -13.79
C ARG A 145 -7.53 19.05 -13.14
N PRO A 146 -6.40 19.46 -13.73
CA PRO A 146 -5.70 20.65 -13.26
C PRO A 146 -6.54 21.91 -13.51
N GLU A 147 -6.52 22.85 -12.58
CA GLU A 147 -7.22 24.13 -12.73
C GLU A 147 -6.59 24.98 -13.84
N ARG A 148 -7.39 25.85 -14.46
CA ARG A 148 -6.88 26.79 -15.47
C ARG A 148 -5.87 27.77 -14.86
N GLY A 149 -4.77 27.98 -15.55
CA GLY A 149 -3.70 28.88 -15.11
C GLY A 149 -2.34 28.21 -15.18
N SER A 150 -1.28 29.00 -15.34
CA SER A 150 0.09 28.48 -15.48
C SER A 150 0.57 27.80 -14.19
N GLY A 151 1.19 26.63 -14.33
CA GLY A 151 1.85 25.93 -13.21
C GLY A 151 0.93 24.97 -12.45
N ASN A 152 -0.30 24.74 -12.91
CA ASN A 152 -1.19 23.73 -12.35
C ASN A 152 -1.04 22.41 -13.12
N SER A 153 -0.77 21.33 -12.40
CA SER A 153 -0.61 20.02 -13.03
C SER A 153 -1.01 18.87 -12.11
N VAL A 154 -1.33 17.73 -12.72
CA VAL A 154 -1.55 16.46 -12.03
C VAL A 154 -0.59 15.44 -12.62
N ALA A 155 0.22 14.81 -11.77
CA ALA A 155 1.25 13.86 -12.16
C ALA A 155 1.07 12.52 -11.45
N ILE A 156 1.42 11.43 -12.14
CA ILE A 156 1.43 10.06 -11.62
C ILE A 156 2.79 9.46 -11.94
N PHE A 157 3.47 8.99 -10.91
CA PHE A 157 4.80 8.37 -11.00
C PHE A 157 4.72 6.85 -11.11
N GLU A 158 3.80 6.21 -10.38
CA GLU A 158 3.72 4.76 -10.35
C GLU A 158 2.31 4.30 -9.97
N ILE A 159 1.91 3.18 -10.57
CA ILE A 159 0.66 2.46 -10.30
C ILE A 159 1.04 1.04 -9.90
N HIS A 160 0.72 0.64 -8.68
CA HIS A 160 0.88 -0.72 -8.20
C HIS A 160 -0.48 -1.35 -7.94
N ILE A 161 -0.71 -2.52 -8.52
CA ILE A 161 -1.90 -3.32 -8.23
C ILE A 161 -1.43 -4.59 -7.54
N VAL A 162 -1.87 -4.80 -6.30
CA VAL A 162 -1.54 -5.97 -5.50
C VAL A 162 -2.81 -6.72 -5.10
N THR A 163 -2.69 -8.02 -4.84
CA THR A 163 -3.82 -8.81 -4.33
C THR A 163 -4.16 -8.42 -2.88
N GLY A 164 -5.41 -8.59 -2.49
CA GLY A 164 -5.90 -8.30 -1.13
C GLY A 164 -6.40 -6.86 -0.95
N TYR A 165 -6.76 -6.54 0.29
CA TYR A 165 -7.26 -5.21 0.68
C TYR A 165 -6.11 -4.23 0.88
N CYS A 166 -6.36 -2.94 0.68
CA CYS A 166 -5.35 -1.90 0.84
C CYS A 166 -4.78 -1.78 2.25
N ILE A 167 -5.59 -2.14 3.26
CA ILE A 167 -5.17 -2.21 4.67
C ILE A 167 -4.19 -3.37 4.96
N GLU A 168 -4.08 -4.35 4.07
CA GLU A 168 -3.12 -5.44 4.25
C GLU A 168 -1.70 -4.95 3.93
N CYS A 169 -0.81 -5.06 4.91
CA CYS A 169 0.58 -4.66 4.74
C CYS A 169 1.55 -5.58 5.48
N ASN A 170 2.56 -6.04 4.74
CA ASN A 170 3.71 -6.78 5.27
C ASN A 170 4.93 -5.87 5.56
N PHE A 171 4.83 -4.57 5.28
CA PHE A 171 5.87 -3.55 5.42
C PHE A 171 7.15 -3.76 4.60
N GLU A 172 7.14 -4.64 3.60
CA GLU A 172 8.29 -4.86 2.70
C GLU A 172 8.40 -3.80 1.60
N GLU A 173 7.29 -3.12 1.30
CA GLU A 173 7.24 -2.03 0.32
C GLU A 173 7.88 -0.75 0.89
N HIS A 174 8.66 -0.05 0.07
CA HIS A 174 9.37 1.19 0.47
C HIS A 174 8.43 2.27 1.04
N HIS A 175 7.18 2.26 0.61
CA HIS A 175 6.17 3.23 0.99
C HIS A 175 5.15 2.67 2.01
N LEU A 176 5.52 1.60 2.71
CA LEU A 176 4.76 0.99 3.81
C LEU A 176 3.30 0.71 3.44
N CYS A 177 3.03 0.31 2.19
CA CYS A 177 1.69 0.03 1.69
C CYS A 177 0.71 1.21 1.79
N GLY A 178 1.22 2.45 1.97
CA GLY A 178 0.41 3.64 2.22
C GLY A 178 0.16 3.96 3.70
N TYR A 179 0.69 3.15 4.63
CA TYR A 179 0.63 3.46 6.06
C TYR A 179 1.40 4.75 6.38
N SER A 180 0.81 5.58 7.24
CA SER A 180 1.34 6.89 7.60
C SER A 180 1.73 6.96 9.07
N ASN A 181 2.97 7.38 9.32
CA ASN A 181 3.48 7.62 10.67
C ASN A 181 3.22 9.07 11.08
N SER A 182 2.49 9.27 12.17
CA SER A 182 2.27 10.60 12.75
C SER A 182 3.49 11.03 13.56
N TRP A 183 4.46 11.60 12.85
CA TRP A 183 5.72 12.04 13.44
C TRP A 183 5.52 13.06 14.56
N ASN A 184 6.08 12.77 15.72
CA ASN A 184 6.12 13.62 16.90
C ASN A 184 7.53 13.64 17.51
N PRO A 185 7.87 14.62 18.36
CA PRO A 185 9.24 14.78 18.86
C PRO A 185 9.73 13.69 19.81
N ASN A 186 8.84 12.83 20.32
CA ASN A 186 9.17 11.99 21.47
C ASN A 186 9.13 10.49 21.17
N VAL A 187 8.04 9.98 20.59
CA VAL A 187 7.81 8.53 20.40
C VAL A 187 7.18 8.27 19.04
N ASN A 188 7.89 7.61 18.13
CA ASN A 188 7.41 7.34 16.76
C ASN A 188 7.47 5.86 16.41
N TRP A 189 6.77 5.49 15.35
CA TRP A 189 6.96 4.20 14.69
C TRP A 189 8.19 4.22 13.80
N TYR A 190 8.94 3.13 13.79
CA TYR A 190 10.14 2.94 13.01
C TYR A 190 10.07 1.59 12.29
N VAL A 191 10.77 1.50 11.17
CA VAL A 191 10.91 0.24 10.43
C VAL A 191 12.15 -0.48 10.98
N GLY A 192 11.93 -1.64 11.57
CA GLY A 192 12.96 -2.59 11.95
C GLY A 192 13.11 -3.65 10.87
N GLY A 193 14.27 -4.33 10.84
CA GLY A 193 14.54 -5.43 9.92
C GLY A 193 15.18 -6.61 10.65
N SER A 194 14.76 -7.82 10.30
CA SER A 194 15.32 -9.05 10.87
C SER A 194 16.28 -9.73 9.89
N VAL A 195 17.55 -9.83 10.26
CA VAL A 195 18.56 -10.64 9.54
C VAL A 195 18.36 -12.12 9.91
N PRO A 196 18.47 -13.09 8.98
CA PRO A 196 18.11 -14.50 9.23
C PRO A 196 18.89 -15.21 10.35
N LEU A 197 20.00 -14.64 10.82
CA LEU A 197 20.92 -15.30 11.74
C LEU A 197 20.51 -15.21 13.23
N ILE A 198 19.61 -14.30 13.61
CA ILE A 198 19.36 -13.99 15.05
C ILE A 198 17.86 -13.86 15.40
N SER A 199 16.94 -13.84 14.44
CA SER A 199 15.58 -13.37 14.74
C SER A 199 14.65 -14.48 15.25
N LEU A 200 13.99 -14.21 16.39
CA LEU A 200 12.76 -14.86 16.85
C LEU A 200 11.52 -14.42 16.04
N SER A 201 11.70 -13.69 14.92
CA SER A 201 10.62 -13.21 14.02
C SER A 201 9.96 -14.37 13.28
N PRO A 202 8.63 -14.34 13.04
CA PRO A 202 7.93 -15.34 12.25
C PRO A 202 8.39 -15.40 10.78
N ALA A 203 9.03 -14.34 10.27
CA ALA A 203 9.68 -14.33 8.96
C ALA A 203 10.87 -13.34 8.92
N PRO A 204 11.92 -13.59 8.11
CA PRO A 204 12.87 -12.55 7.75
C PRO A 204 12.15 -11.46 6.95
N GLY A 205 12.34 -10.20 7.33
CA GLY A 205 11.58 -9.09 6.76
C GLY A 205 11.59 -7.84 7.64
N HIS A 206 10.84 -6.85 7.20
CA HIS A 206 10.58 -5.59 7.89
C HIS A 206 9.43 -5.75 8.90
N TYR A 207 9.50 -4.99 9.99
CA TYR A 207 8.42 -4.88 10.96
C TYR A 207 8.38 -3.46 11.52
N MET A 208 7.20 -3.03 11.96
CA MET A 208 7.05 -1.75 12.63
C MET A 208 7.30 -1.90 14.13
N TYR A 209 8.14 -1.04 14.70
CA TYR A 209 8.40 -1.01 16.14
C TYR A 209 8.40 0.41 16.67
N VAL A 210 8.19 0.52 17.99
CA VAL A 210 8.29 1.77 18.73
C VAL A 210 9.33 1.56 19.81
N ASP A 211 10.22 2.54 19.97
CA ASP A 211 11.19 2.59 21.06
C ASP A 211 10.91 3.81 21.94
N SER A 212 10.80 3.59 23.25
CA SER A 212 10.52 4.59 24.27
C SER A 212 11.79 5.11 24.97
N VAL A 213 13.00 4.77 24.51
CA VAL A 213 14.28 5.25 25.08
C VAL A 213 14.34 6.77 25.26
N TYR A 214 13.62 7.53 24.43
CA TYR A 214 13.57 9.00 24.50
C TYR A 214 12.24 9.56 25.02
N ALA A 215 11.30 8.71 25.42
CA ALA A 215 10.03 9.15 25.98
C ALA A 215 10.27 9.86 27.31
N LYS A 216 9.91 11.15 27.39
CA LYS A 216 10.16 11.97 28.59
C LYS A 216 8.95 12.04 29.50
N HIS A 217 7.74 11.82 28.97
CA HIS A 217 6.48 11.94 29.71
C HIS A 217 5.50 10.82 29.35
N PHE A 218 4.72 10.38 30.33
CA PHE A 218 3.75 9.26 30.22
C PHE A 218 2.49 9.54 29.37
N GLN A 219 2.45 10.60 28.56
CA GLN A 219 1.30 10.96 27.72
C GLN A 219 1.60 10.96 26.21
N GLU A 220 2.78 10.49 25.82
CA GLU A 220 3.23 10.47 24.43
C GLU A 220 2.71 9.20 23.73
N VAL A 221 2.08 9.35 22.56
CA VAL A 221 1.48 8.24 21.80
C VAL A 221 2.01 8.26 20.38
N ALA A 222 2.73 7.21 19.99
CA ALA A 222 3.06 6.96 18.59
C ALA A 222 1.82 6.48 17.85
N LYS A 223 1.50 7.10 16.70
CA LYS A 223 0.36 6.70 15.87
C LYS A 223 0.82 6.29 14.49
N LEU A 224 0.44 5.08 14.11
CA LEU A 224 0.59 4.54 12.77
C LEU A 224 -0.83 4.35 12.23
N SER A 225 -1.15 5.04 11.14
CA SER A 225 -2.49 5.02 10.54
C SER A 225 -2.45 4.22 9.25
N SER A 226 -3.44 3.36 9.04
CA SER A 226 -3.60 2.63 7.79
C SER A 226 -4.18 3.53 6.70
N PRO A 227 -4.12 3.14 5.41
CA PRO A 227 -4.93 3.78 4.39
C PRO A 227 -6.42 3.58 4.68
N MET A 228 -7.22 4.60 4.45
CA MET A 228 -8.67 4.52 4.61
C MET A 228 -9.28 3.57 3.58
N THR A 229 -10.12 2.64 4.02
CA THR A 229 -10.83 1.69 3.16
C THR A 229 -11.77 2.44 2.22
N THR A 230 -11.76 2.12 0.93
CA THR A 230 -12.60 2.86 -0.06
C THR A 230 -13.94 2.19 -0.36
N VAL A 231 -14.11 0.96 0.11
CA VAL A 231 -15.30 0.12 -0.13
C VAL A 231 -15.72 -0.59 1.16
N PRO A 232 -16.99 -1.02 1.27
CA PRO A 232 -17.44 -1.78 2.42
C PRO A 232 -16.68 -3.10 2.54
N LEU A 233 -16.06 -3.35 3.70
CA LEU A 233 -15.34 -4.59 3.98
C LEU A 233 -15.74 -5.19 5.32
N ALA A 234 -15.66 -6.51 5.40
CA ALA A 234 -15.82 -7.26 6.64
C ALA A 234 -14.92 -8.49 6.60
N GLY A 235 -14.24 -8.76 7.69
CA GLY A 235 -13.28 -9.87 7.75
C GLY A 235 -12.54 -9.91 9.07
N CYS A 236 -11.36 -10.52 9.05
CA CYS A 236 -10.51 -10.65 10.22
C CYS A 236 -9.16 -9.99 9.94
N LEU A 237 -8.87 -8.90 10.64
CA LEU A 237 -7.54 -8.32 10.66
C LEU A 237 -6.64 -9.17 11.54
N SER A 238 -5.55 -9.68 10.98
CA SER A 238 -4.58 -10.49 11.73
C SER A 238 -3.19 -9.88 11.68
N PHE A 239 -2.52 -9.83 12.82
CA PHE A 239 -1.16 -9.30 12.93
C PHE A 239 -0.39 -10.01 14.04
N TYR A 240 0.93 -10.05 13.89
CA TYR A 240 1.83 -10.47 14.96
C TYR A 240 2.29 -9.26 15.74
N TYR A 241 2.32 -9.35 17.06
CA TYR A 241 2.93 -8.34 17.91
C TYR A 241 3.89 -8.99 18.91
N ASN A 242 4.91 -8.24 19.30
CA ASN A 242 5.80 -8.60 20.39
C ASN A 242 5.99 -7.38 21.28
N ARG A 243 5.93 -7.58 22.59
CA ARG A 243 6.03 -6.52 23.58
C ARG A 243 6.96 -6.96 24.72
N ASP A 244 7.94 -6.12 25.03
CA ASP A 244 8.86 -6.32 26.13
C ASP A 244 8.23 -6.02 27.51
N GLN A 245 8.96 -6.35 28.59
CA GLN A 245 8.45 -6.38 29.96
C GLN A 245 8.34 -5.00 30.65
N GLU A 246 8.37 -3.88 29.91
CA GLU A 246 8.28 -2.57 30.53
C GLU A 246 6.84 -2.20 30.91
N ARG A 247 6.69 -1.81 32.18
CA ARG A 247 5.44 -1.27 32.73
C ARG A 247 5.17 0.10 32.11
N GLY A 248 4.06 0.24 31.39
CA GLY A 248 3.56 1.52 30.90
C GLY A 248 3.34 1.58 29.40
N ASN A 249 4.04 0.75 28.62
CA ASN A 249 3.85 0.69 27.17
C ASN A 249 2.53 -0.04 26.86
N ILE A 250 1.67 0.51 26.00
CA ILE A 250 0.42 -0.14 25.58
C ILE A 250 0.36 -0.05 24.07
N PHE A 251 0.18 -1.20 23.43
CA PHE A 251 -0.15 -1.27 22.01
C PHE A 251 -1.65 -1.53 21.89
N SER A 252 -2.40 -0.61 21.30
CA SER A 252 -3.83 -0.73 21.09
C SER A 252 -4.14 -0.43 19.64
N VAL A 253 -5.18 -1.09 19.12
CA VAL A 253 -5.69 -0.88 17.77
C VAL A 253 -7.07 -0.24 17.89
N PHE A 254 -7.26 0.82 17.12
CA PHE A 254 -8.51 1.56 17.03
C PHE A 254 -8.93 1.62 15.57
N THR A 255 -10.23 1.71 15.33
CA THR A 255 -10.74 2.17 14.03
C THR A 255 -11.01 3.66 14.10
N ARG A 256 -10.74 4.40 13.02
CA ARG A 256 -11.10 5.82 12.90
C ARG A 256 -11.94 6.07 11.66
N ASP A 257 -13.08 6.75 11.84
CA ASP A 257 -13.96 7.11 10.72
C ASP A 257 -13.54 8.43 10.04
N GLN A 258 -14.25 8.79 8.97
CA GLN A 258 -14.04 10.05 8.23
C GLN A 258 -14.30 11.32 9.06
N LEU A 259 -15.06 11.22 10.15
CA LEU A 259 -15.33 12.34 11.07
C LEU A 259 -14.26 12.44 12.16
N GLY A 260 -13.30 11.51 12.19
CA GLY A 260 -12.24 11.44 13.19
C GLY A 260 -12.68 10.79 14.51
N HIS A 261 -13.81 10.08 14.53
CA HIS A 261 -14.26 9.33 15.69
C HIS A 261 -13.46 8.03 15.81
N TYR A 262 -12.93 7.76 17.01
CA TYR A 262 -12.16 6.55 17.30
C TYR A 262 -13.01 5.54 18.07
N GLU A 263 -12.88 4.26 17.72
CA GLU A 263 -13.46 3.14 18.46
C GLU A 263 -12.36 2.12 18.81
N ASP A 264 -12.34 1.66 20.06
CA ASP A 264 -11.37 0.65 20.54
C ASP A 264 -11.71 -0.70 19.89
N MET A 265 -10.76 -1.24 19.13
CA MET A 265 -10.93 -2.49 18.43
C MET A 265 -10.22 -3.64 19.15
N TRP A 266 -9.01 -3.39 19.65
CA TRP A 266 -8.24 -4.39 20.37
C TRP A 266 -7.16 -3.79 21.28
N ARG A 267 -6.91 -4.48 22.40
CA ARG A 267 -5.79 -4.22 23.31
C ARG A 267 -5.30 -5.52 23.96
N PRO A 268 -4.01 -5.65 24.27
CA PRO A 268 -3.46 -6.83 24.91
C PRO A 268 -3.92 -6.92 26.37
N GLU A 269 -4.37 -8.10 26.78
CA GLU A 269 -4.69 -8.39 28.19
C GLU A 269 -3.42 -8.64 29.02
N VAL A 270 -2.30 -8.95 28.35
CA VAL A 270 -1.01 -9.28 28.98
C VAL A 270 -0.04 -8.10 28.96
N PHE A 271 0.78 -8.00 30.01
CA PHE A 271 1.78 -6.94 30.14
C PHE A 271 3.06 -7.17 29.31
N ALA A 272 3.31 -8.40 28.86
CA ALA A 272 4.45 -8.74 28.03
C ALA A 272 4.17 -10.05 27.27
N THR A 273 4.88 -10.27 26.18
CA THR A 273 4.82 -11.52 25.41
C THR A 273 6.16 -12.26 25.49
N ALA A 274 6.14 -13.59 25.52
CA ALA A 274 7.36 -14.40 25.49
C ALA A 274 8.05 -14.42 24.11
N GLY A 275 7.40 -13.85 23.10
CA GLY A 275 7.82 -13.75 21.72
C GLY A 275 6.67 -13.19 20.87
N TRP A 276 6.76 -13.33 19.54
CA TRP A 276 5.70 -12.90 18.65
C TRP A 276 4.41 -13.67 18.89
N THR A 277 3.33 -12.94 19.09
CA THR A 277 1.99 -13.46 19.37
C THR A 277 1.06 -13.07 18.22
N LEU A 278 0.39 -14.05 17.62
CA LEU A 278 -0.63 -13.81 16.60
C LEU A 278 -1.91 -13.32 17.27
N VAL A 279 -2.45 -12.23 16.72
CA VAL A 279 -3.73 -11.66 17.09
C VAL A 279 -4.61 -11.63 15.85
N SER A 280 -5.89 -11.91 16.06
CA SER A 280 -6.92 -11.89 15.03
C SER A 280 -8.14 -11.17 15.61
N VAL A 281 -8.60 -10.13 14.91
CA VAL A 281 -9.71 -9.27 15.35
C VAL A 281 -10.68 -9.08 14.20
N ASP A 282 -11.97 -9.22 14.48
CA ASP A 282 -13.01 -8.98 13.49
C ASP A 282 -13.09 -7.49 13.15
N ILE A 283 -13.06 -7.16 11.87
CA ILE A 283 -13.27 -5.81 11.35
C ILE A 283 -14.56 -5.76 10.54
N LYS A 284 -15.35 -4.71 10.75
CA LYS A 284 -16.56 -4.42 9.97
C LYS A 284 -16.55 -2.95 9.61
N ALA A 285 -16.32 -2.66 8.35
CA ALA A 285 -16.29 -1.32 7.81
C ALA A 285 -17.39 -1.15 6.76
N PRO A 286 -18.64 -0.83 7.17
CA PRO A 286 -19.72 -0.54 6.23
C PRO A 286 -19.54 0.81 5.51
N HIS A 287 -18.70 1.68 6.08
CA HIS A 287 -18.30 2.98 5.56
C HIS A 287 -16.77 3.09 5.64
N PRO A 288 -16.14 4.02 4.91
CA PRO A 288 -14.69 4.23 4.97
C PRO A 288 -14.16 4.39 6.40
N LEU A 289 -13.21 3.54 6.77
CA LEU A 289 -12.55 3.48 8.08
C LEU A 289 -11.05 3.27 7.87
N GLU A 290 -10.24 3.68 8.84
CA GLU A 290 -8.79 3.39 8.92
C GLU A 290 -8.41 2.71 10.24
#